data_AF-A0A3C1GFJ4-F1
#
_entry.id   AF-A0A3C1GFJ4-F1
#
_cell.length_a   1.000
_cell.length_b   1.000
_cell.length_c   1.000
_cell.angle_alpha   90.00
_cell.angle_beta   90.00
_cell.angle_gamma   90.00
#
_symmetry.space_group_name_H-M   'P 1'
#
loop_
_entity.id
_entity.type
_entity.pdbx_description
1 polymer ?
#
loop_
_entity_poly.entity_id
_entity_poly.type
_entity_poly.pdbx_seq_one_letter_code
_entity_poly.pdbx_strand_id
1 'polypeptide(L)'
;MASLILAIRFLTIVPVPGREAAGPGALGRAAWWFPAVGLGLGAGLVLVDRLLTRAFPPLLAALLVVSLWKVATGGIHLDGLADCLDGLGGRDPGHRVAIMRDSRIGVFGALGLILSFLIGITALGELPGDVRWRALLLAPVVGRLSPLVAGACFRAATPEAGSGSAFMASLSRWAPALSVVWAGVVAALLLELPGLLALAVALAGVLLWSGFLSRRLGGLTGDALGAGVELAELGVLLALAAAAHVMQDLTPTVIYLVRHGAVVGAESRRFIGHLDVPLSPLGEAQCEALARRLATVALAAVYSSDLLRSRRSAEILAAPHGLRTEALPGLREFAMGRWEGLTAEEIRARDPVAFEEWMADIGRFQFPEGEHLEQVAVRAWRAFEGIVAAHAGARVAVVSHGGTNRAILCRALGIPLGRILALGQDYAALSVLEAAPEGWRLRLLNHCEPLLAPSP
;
A
#
# COMPACT_ATOMS: atom_id res chain seq x y z
N MET A 1 9.80 -37.23 12.95
CA MET A 1 9.07 -36.50 14.01
C MET A 1 10.01 -35.94 15.09
N ALA A 2 10.91 -36.74 15.68
CA ALA A 2 11.80 -36.26 16.76
C ALA A 2 12.68 -35.05 16.38
N SER A 3 13.18 -34.98 15.14
CA SER A 3 13.96 -33.82 14.65
C SER A 3 13.13 -32.55 14.48
N LEU A 4 11.84 -32.68 14.13
CA LEU A 4 10.93 -31.53 14.03
C LEU A 4 10.63 -30.98 15.43
N ILE A 5 10.38 -31.85 16.41
CA ILE A 5 10.17 -31.44 17.82
C ILE A 5 11.41 -30.70 18.35
N LEU A 6 12.61 -31.22 18.07
CA LEU A 6 13.86 -30.54 18.41
C LEU A 6 13.94 -29.14 17.78
N ALA A 7 13.62 -29.02 16.48
CA ALA A 7 13.66 -27.74 15.78
C ALA A 7 12.65 -26.73 16.38
N ILE A 8 11.43 -27.16 16.71
CA ILE A 8 10.42 -26.27 17.30
C ILE A 8 10.88 -25.77 18.68
N ARG A 9 11.35 -26.68 19.55
CA ARG A 9 11.80 -26.33 20.90
C ARG A 9 13.08 -25.49 20.92
N PHE A 10 13.93 -25.63 19.90
CA PHE A 10 15.14 -24.82 19.79
C PHE A 10 14.83 -23.40 19.29
N LEU A 11 13.93 -23.26 18.32
CA LEU A 11 13.66 -21.98 17.65
C LEU A 11 12.53 -21.16 18.29
N THR A 12 11.76 -21.76 19.21
CA THR A 12 10.60 -21.14 19.84
C THR A 12 10.46 -21.54 21.31
N ILE A 13 9.76 -20.72 22.09
CA ILE A 13 9.40 -21.03 23.49
C ILE A 13 8.19 -21.97 23.60
N VAL A 14 7.60 -22.38 22.48
CA VAL A 14 6.33 -23.14 22.47
C VAL A 14 6.60 -24.56 23.00
N PRO A 15 5.97 -24.95 24.12
CA PRO A 15 6.17 -26.28 24.68
C PRO A 15 5.44 -27.32 23.82
N VAL A 16 6.19 -28.06 23.01
CA VAL A 16 5.65 -29.17 22.20
C VAL A 16 5.96 -30.49 22.91
N PRO A 17 4.97 -31.34 23.24
CA PRO A 17 5.20 -32.64 23.87
C PRO A 17 5.85 -33.64 22.91
N GLY A 18 6.57 -34.64 23.46
CA GLY A 18 7.16 -35.74 22.70
C GLY A 18 8.68 -35.88 22.86
N ARG A 19 9.22 -36.94 22.25
CA ARG A 19 10.66 -37.26 22.27
C ARG A 19 11.39 -36.41 21.22
N GLU A 20 12.44 -35.71 21.65
CA GLU A 20 13.33 -34.96 20.77
C GLU A 20 14.54 -35.80 20.35
N ALA A 21 15.12 -35.46 19.20
CA ALA A 21 16.36 -36.08 18.76
C ALA A 21 17.50 -35.64 19.69
N ALA A 22 18.26 -36.61 20.21
CA ALA A 22 19.38 -36.37 21.12
C ALA A 22 20.73 -36.67 20.47
N GLY A 23 21.80 -36.22 21.10
CA GLY A 23 23.19 -36.51 20.74
C GLY A 23 23.90 -35.41 19.94
N PRO A 24 25.24 -35.51 19.82
CA PRO A 24 26.05 -34.52 19.12
C PRO A 24 25.55 -34.30 17.68
N GLY A 25 25.34 -33.03 17.32
CA GLY A 25 24.90 -32.63 15.98
C GLY A 25 23.44 -32.96 15.63
N ALA A 26 22.60 -33.33 16.60
CA ALA A 26 21.16 -33.54 16.33
C ALA A 26 20.49 -32.29 15.73
N LEU A 27 20.94 -31.11 16.16
CA LEU A 27 20.42 -29.83 15.70
C LEU A 27 20.73 -29.55 14.21
N GLY A 28 21.96 -29.80 13.75
CA GLY A 28 22.30 -29.62 12.33
C GLY A 28 21.59 -30.62 11.41
N ARG A 29 21.32 -31.85 11.90
CA ARG A 29 20.47 -32.82 11.18
C ARG A 29 19.00 -32.39 11.14
N ALA A 30 18.53 -31.66 12.15
CA ALA A 30 17.18 -31.11 12.22
C ALA A 30 16.99 -29.82 11.39
N ALA A 31 18.07 -29.21 10.89
CA ALA A 31 18.07 -27.91 10.21
C ALA A 31 17.07 -27.80 9.05
N TRP A 32 16.83 -28.90 8.31
CA TRP A 32 15.83 -28.96 7.23
C TRP A 32 14.42 -28.54 7.66
N TRP A 33 14.08 -28.70 8.94
CA TRP A 33 12.79 -28.30 9.50
C TRP A 33 12.72 -26.82 9.85
N PHE A 34 13.85 -26.11 9.92
CA PHE A 34 13.88 -24.73 10.40
C PHE A 34 12.97 -23.81 9.57
N PRO A 35 13.04 -23.80 8.22
CA PRO A 35 12.14 -22.96 7.42
C PRO A 35 10.66 -23.29 7.64
N ALA A 36 10.32 -24.57 7.82
CA ALA A 36 8.95 -25.01 8.11
C ALA A 36 8.48 -24.54 9.50
N VAL A 37 9.35 -24.56 10.51
CA VAL A 37 9.08 -23.95 11.83
C VAL A 37 8.87 -22.45 11.70
N GLY A 38 9.66 -21.78 10.86
CA GLY A 38 9.45 -20.38 10.50
C GLY A 38 8.05 -20.13 9.92
N LEU A 39 7.61 -20.95 8.97
CA LEU A 39 6.26 -20.83 8.39
C LEU A 39 5.17 -21.01 9.45
N GLY A 40 5.33 -21.97 10.37
CA GLY A 40 4.41 -22.18 11.49
C GLY A 40 4.35 -20.98 12.45
N LEU A 41 5.50 -20.41 12.79
CA LEU A 41 5.59 -19.18 13.58
C LEU A 41 4.87 -18.02 12.87
N GLY A 42 5.15 -17.83 11.58
CA GLY A 42 4.50 -16.81 10.76
C GLY A 42 2.98 -16.96 10.70
N ALA A 43 2.47 -18.20 10.58
CA ALA A 43 1.03 -18.44 10.61
C ALA A 43 0.39 -18.00 11.93
N GLY A 44 1.05 -18.27 13.06
CA GLY A 44 0.63 -17.75 14.37
C GLY A 44 0.63 -16.22 14.43
N LEU A 45 1.68 -15.58 13.91
CA LEU A 45 1.78 -14.12 13.84
C LEU A 45 0.69 -13.49 12.98
N VAL A 46 0.34 -14.09 11.83
CA VAL A 46 -0.77 -13.63 10.98
C VAL A 46 -2.11 -13.68 11.72
N LEU A 47 -2.36 -14.72 12.51
CA LEU A 47 -3.59 -14.82 13.31
C LEU A 47 -3.65 -13.70 14.35
N VAL A 48 -2.56 -13.46 15.07
CA VAL A 48 -2.47 -12.40 16.07
C VAL A 48 -2.61 -11.02 15.41
N ASP A 49 -1.92 -10.79 14.30
CA ASP A 49 -1.97 -9.53 13.54
C ASP A 49 -3.40 -9.19 13.08
N ARG A 50 -4.13 -10.19 12.56
CA ARG A 50 -5.54 -10.02 12.17
C ARG A 50 -6.46 -9.70 13.35
N LEU A 51 -6.16 -10.18 14.55
CA LEU A 51 -6.94 -9.84 15.75
C LEU A 51 -6.61 -8.41 16.21
N LEU A 52 -5.34 -8.05 16.25
CA LEU A 52 -4.88 -6.74 16.73
C LEU A 52 -5.26 -5.60 15.79
N THR A 53 -5.18 -5.79 14.48
CA THR A 53 -5.57 -4.78 13.48
C THR A 53 -7.06 -4.47 13.47
N ARG A 54 -7.91 -5.30 14.10
CA ARG A 54 -9.33 -4.97 14.35
C ARG A 54 -9.54 -4.05 15.55
N ALA A 55 -8.61 -4.07 16.51
CA ALA A 55 -8.74 -3.35 17.77
C ALA A 55 -7.85 -2.09 17.84
N PHE A 56 -6.75 -2.06 17.08
CA PHE A 56 -5.71 -1.04 17.19
C PHE A 56 -5.28 -0.50 15.82
N PRO A 57 -4.78 0.75 15.76
CA PRO A 57 -4.15 1.30 14.56
C PRO A 57 -2.94 0.45 14.09
N PRO A 58 -2.59 0.49 12.78
CA PRO A 58 -1.56 -0.38 12.19
C PRO A 58 -0.21 -0.35 12.91
N LEU A 59 0.26 0.83 13.34
CA LEU A 59 1.54 0.98 14.03
C LEU A 59 1.55 0.31 15.41
N LEU A 60 0.47 0.46 16.18
CA LEU A 60 0.35 -0.19 17.48
C LEU A 60 0.19 -1.72 17.33
N ALA A 61 -0.57 -2.17 16.34
CA ALA A 61 -0.64 -3.59 16.01
C ALA A 61 0.74 -4.14 15.62
N ALA A 62 1.53 -3.42 14.81
CA ALA A 62 2.89 -3.81 14.45
C ALA A 62 3.83 -3.90 15.66
N LEU A 63 3.79 -2.92 16.58
CA LEU A 63 4.54 -2.95 17.84
C LEU A 63 4.28 -4.24 18.63
N LEU A 64 3.00 -4.57 18.82
CA LEU A 64 2.58 -5.74 19.59
C LEU A 64 2.94 -7.06 18.89
N VAL A 65 2.75 -7.14 17.56
CA VAL A 65 3.10 -8.33 16.76
C VAL A 65 4.61 -8.57 16.76
N VAL A 66 5.43 -7.54 16.51
CA VAL A 66 6.90 -7.68 16.54
C VAL A 66 7.37 -8.05 17.93
N SER A 67 6.83 -7.42 18.98
CA SER A 67 7.17 -7.78 20.37
C SER A 67 6.85 -9.24 20.67
N LEU A 68 5.64 -9.71 20.32
CA LEU A 68 5.25 -11.10 20.51
C LEU A 68 6.12 -12.05 19.69
N TRP A 69 6.48 -11.69 18.46
CA TRP A 69 7.38 -12.48 17.62
C TRP A 69 8.73 -12.70 18.32
N LYS A 70 9.34 -11.64 18.84
CA LYS A 70 10.63 -11.75 19.54
C LYS A 70 10.54 -12.52 20.86
N VAL A 71 9.43 -12.41 21.58
CA VAL A 71 9.18 -13.23 22.77
C VAL A 71 8.97 -14.70 22.39
N ALA A 72 8.23 -14.98 21.31
CA ALA A 72 7.93 -16.33 20.86
C ALA A 72 9.18 -17.14 20.46
N THR A 73 10.28 -16.46 20.11
CA THR A 73 11.58 -17.08 19.81
C THR A 73 12.50 -17.14 21.03
N GLY A 74 12.05 -16.67 22.19
CA GLY A 74 12.81 -16.67 23.44
C GLY A 74 13.94 -15.65 23.48
N GLY A 75 13.97 -14.71 22.53
CA GLY A 75 15.01 -13.68 22.46
C GLY A 75 16.41 -14.18 22.05
N ILE A 76 16.60 -15.47 21.79
CA ILE A 76 17.94 -16.05 21.53
C ILE A 76 18.66 -15.44 20.32
N HIS A 77 17.91 -15.00 19.30
CA HIS A 77 18.49 -14.36 18.12
C HIS A 77 18.82 -12.89 18.37
N LEU A 78 18.02 -12.21 19.21
CA LEU A 78 18.28 -10.84 19.63
C LEU A 78 19.52 -10.78 20.53
N ASP A 79 19.65 -11.74 21.44
CA ASP A 79 20.85 -11.93 22.26
C ASP A 79 22.08 -12.04 21.35
N GLY A 80 22.01 -12.94 20.35
CA GLY A 80 23.10 -13.10 19.40
C GLY A 80 23.40 -11.83 18.57
N LEU A 81 22.39 -11.03 18.23
CA LEU A 81 22.59 -9.72 17.58
C LEU A 81 23.31 -8.74 18.51
N ALA A 82 22.87 -8.64 19.77
CA ALA A 82 23.46 -7.76 20.76
C ALA A 82 24.93 -8.13 21.03
N ASP A 83 25.20 -9.42 21.26
CA ASP A 83 26.55 -9.94 21.48
C ASP A 83 27.46 -9.66 20.30
N CYS A 84 26.98 -9.89 19.06
CA CYS A 84 27.77 -9.60 17.87
C CYS A 84 28.14 -8.12 17.78
N LEU A 85 27.21 -7.21 18.10
CA LEU A 85 27.44 -5.77 18.02
C LEU A 85 28.38 -5.28 19.13
N ASP A 86 28.22 -5.74 20.36
CA ASP A 86 29.15 -5.43 21.46
C ASP A 86 30.54 -6.03 21.20
N GLY A 87 30.58 -7.26 20.68
CA GLY A 87 31.79 -7.94 20.27
C GLY A 87 32.63 -7.16 19.25
N LEU A 88 32.03 -6.31 18.41
CA LEU A 88 32.79 -5.45 17.48
C LEU A 88 33.69 -4.43 18.17
N GLY A 89 33.43 -4.09 19.44
CA GLY A 89 34.30 -3.25 20.27
C GLY A 89 35.64 -3.92 20.65
N GLY A 90 35.78 -5.24 20.43
CA GLY A 90 37.02 -5.97 20.71
C GLY A 90 38.13 -5.68 19.70
N ARG A 91 39.38 -5.71 20.20
CA ARG A 91 40.59 -5.35 19.45
C ARG A 91 41.02 -6.45 18.46
N ASP A 92 40.99 -7.69 18.92
CA ASP A 92 41.39 -8.89 18.20
C ASP A 92 40.29 -9.96 18.28
N PRO A 93 40.30 -11.00 17.41
CA PRO A 93 39.25 -12.01 17.37
C PRO A 93 38.95 -12.69 18.72
N GLY A 94 39.97 -12.98 19.54
CA GLY A 94 39.81 -13.62 20.84
C GLY A 94 39.09 -12.71 21.83
N HIS A 95 39.47 -11.44 21.88
CA HIS A 95 38.80 -10.44 22.71
C HIS A 95 37.35 -10.21 22.27
N ARG A 96 37.06 -10.19 20.96
CA ARG A 96 35.68 -10.06 20.46
C ARG A 96 34.79 -11.20 20.95
N VAL A 97 35.27 -12.45 20.82
CA VAL A 97 34.53 -13.64 21.30
C VAL A 97 34.40 -13.65 22.83
N ALA A 98 35.39 -13.11 23.56
CA ALA A 98 35.28 -12.97 25.01
C ALA A 98 34.19 -11.97 25.43
N ILE A 99 34.07 -10.83 24.73
CA ILE A 99 32.99 -9.86 24.95
C ILE A 99 31.63 -10.50 24.67
N MET A 100 31.50 -11.24 23.56
CA MET A 100 30.25 -11.94 23.20
C MET A 100 29.80 -12.99 24.22
N ARG A 101 30.69 -13.47 25.11
CA ARG A 101 30.34 -14.44 26.17
C ARG A 101 30.01 -13.77 27.50
N ASP A 102 30.16 -12.46 27.58
CA ASP A 102 29.80 -11.70 28.76
C ASP A 102 28.28 -11.53 28.82
N SER A 103 27.66 -11.94 29.92
CA SER A 103 26.21 -11.82 30.11
C SER A 103 25.70 -10.36 30.20
N ARG A 104 26.60 -9.37 30.26
CA ARG A 104 26.26 -7.96 30.37
C ARG A 104 26.13 -7.34 28.98
N ILE A 105 24.98 -6.72 28.72
CA ILE A 105 24.78 -5.94 27.51
C ILE A 105 25.64 -4.66 27.51
N GLY A 106 26.31 -4.39 26.40
CA GLY A 106 27.02 -3.15 26.14
C GLY A 106 26.15 -2.13 25.40
N VAL A 107 26.73 -0.95 25.17
CA VAL A 107 26.01 0.17 24.52
C VAL A 107 25.72 -0.14 23.05
N PHE A 108 26.61 -0.86 22.35
CA PHE A 108 26.41 -1.19 20.94
C PHE A 108 25.29 -2.23 20.77
N GLY A 109 25.26 -3.24 21.63
CA GLY A 109 24.19 -4.22 21.69
C GLY A 109 22.85 -3.57 22.01
N ALA A 110 22.79 -2.73 23.04
CA ALA A 110 21.57 -2.01 23.41
C ALA A 110 21.03 -1.11 22.27
N LEU A 111 21.90 -0.31 21.65
CA LEU A 111 21.51 0.51 20.49
C LEU A 111 21.06 -0.35 19.30
N GLY A 112 21.75 -1.45 19.04
CA GLY A 112 21.39 -2.40 17.98
C GLY A 112 20.01 -3.01 18.16
N LEU A 113 19.67 -3.42 19.39
CA LEU A 113 18.34 -3.92 19.72
C LEU A 113 17.26 -2.84 19.55
N ILE A 114 17.50 -1.63 20.04
CA ILE A 114 16.54 -0.53 19.88
C ILE A 114 16.28 -0.27 18.39
N LEU A 115 17.34 -0.17 17.59
CA LEU A 115 17.23 0.06 16.14
C LEU A 115 16.54 -1.12 15.44
N SER A 116 16.84 -2.37 15.81
CA SER A 116 16.23 -3.54 15.19
C SER A 116 14.71 -3.59 15.44
N PHE A 117 14.27 -3.27 16.66
CA PHE A 117 12.86 -3.13 16.99
C PHE A 117 12.21 -1.98 16.23
N LEU A 118 12.79 -0.78 16.27
CA LEU A 118 12.23 0.39 15.58
C LEU A 118 12.06 0.10 14.08
N ILE A 119 13.09 -0.43 13.43
CA ILE A 119 13.05 -0.79 12.01
C ILE A 119 11.98 -1.85 11.74
N GLY A 120 11.93 -2.92 12.54
CA GLY A 120 10.95 -4.00 12.34
C GLY A 120 9.51 -3.52 12.51
N ILE A 121 9.26 -2.66 13.50
CA ILE A 121 7.93 -2.10 13.80
C ILE A 121 7.48 -1.16 12.69
N THR A 122 8.34 -0.22 12.28
CA THR A 122 7.99 0.73 11.22
C THR A 122 7.82 0.02 9.88
N ALA A 123 8.76 -0.85 9.49
CA ALA A 123 8.68 -1.57 8.23
C ALA A 123 7.40 -2.42 8.15
N LEU A 124 7.02 -3.13 9.21
CA LEU A 124 5.77 -3.88 9.24
C LEU A 124 4.54 -2.94 9.23
N GLY A 125 4.60 -1.83 9.98
CA GLY A 125 3.54 -0.83 10.10
C GLY A 125 3.16 -0.16 8.79
N GLU A 126 4.13 0.06 7.90
CA GLU A 126 3.94 0.69 6.58
C GLU A 126 3.45 -0.29 5.50
N LEU A 127 3.47 -1.61 5.74
CA LEU A 127 3.07 -2.57 4.72
C LEU A 127 1.56 -2.53 4.45
N PRO A 128 1.13 -2.46 3.17
CA PRO A 128 -0.26 -2.64 2.78
C PRO A 128 -0.83 -3.96 3.31
N GLY A 129 -2.13 -3.97 3.64
CA GLY A 129 -2.77 -5.11 4.29
C GLY A 129 -2.61 -6.45 3.54
N ASP A 130 -2.62 -6.43 2.21
CA ASP A 130 -2.43 -7.60 1.36
C ASP A 130 -0.99 -8.14 1.36
N VAL A 131 0.01 -7.26 1.46
CA VAL A 131 1.44 -7.61 1.56
C VAL A 131 1.82 -7.99 2.99
N ARG A 132 1.24 -7.32 3.99
CA ARG A 132 1.58 -7.44 5.42
C ARG A 132 1.49 -8.88 5.93
N TRP A 133 0.37 -9.57 5.72
CA TRP A 133 0.21 -10.94 6.21
C TRP A 133 1.13 -11.93 5.48
N ARG A 134 1.45 -11.66 4.21
CA ARG A 134 2.38 -12.48 3.42
C ARG A 134 3.82 -12.28 3.90
N ALA A 135 4.18 -11.04 4.25
CA ALA A 135 5.47 -10.71 4.86
C ALA A 135 5.65 -11.40 6.21
N LEU A 136 4.60 -11.45 7.05
CA LEU A 136 4.60 -12.17 8.33
C LEU A 136 4.77 -13.70 8.17
N LEU A 137 4.44 -14.27 7.02
CA LEU A 137 4.76 -15.68 6.71
C LEU A 137 6.19 -15.83 6.20
N LEU A 138 6.60 -14.97 5.28
CA LEU A 138 7.87 -15.09 4.57
C LEU A 138 9.07 -14.72 5.46
N ALA A 139 9.00 -13.63 6.22
CA ALA A 139 10.14 -13.16 7.01
C ALA A 139 10.62 -14.20 8.04
N PRO A 140 9.75 -14.87 8.82
CA PRO A 140 10.18 -15.98 9.67
C PRO A 140 10.82 -17.14 8.90
N VAL A 141 10.30 -17.50 7.73
CA VAL A 141 10.84 -18.56 6.86
C VAL A 141 12.28 -18.23 6.47
N VAL A 142 12.51 -17.03 5.95
CA VAL A 142 13.84 -16.59 5.52
C VAL A 142 14.79 -16.43 6.71
N GLY A 143 14.29 -15.94 7.84
CA GLY A 143 15.01 -15.92 9.10
C GLY A 143 15.54 -17.29 9.49
N ARG A 144 14.73 -18.35 9.34
CA ARG A 144 15.13 -19.72 9.73
C ARG A 144 15.98 -20.42 8.69
N LEU A 145 15.94 -19.96 7.44
CA LEU A 145 16.84 -20.37 6.37
C LEU A 145 18.25 -19.81 6.57
N SER A 146 18.38 -18.61 7.15
CA SER A 146 19.65 -17.88 7.20
C SER A 146 20.81 -18.63 7.87
N PRO A 147 20.63 -19.35 9.00
CA PRO A 147 21.71 -20.11 9.63
C PRO A 147 22.21 -21.27 8.78
N LEU A 148 21.35 -21.87 7.94
CA LEU A 148 21.73 -22.96 7.04
C LEU A 148 22.63 -22.43 5.93
N VAL A 149 22.27 -21.28 5.34
CA VAL A 149 23.05 -20.65 4.28
C VAL A 149 24.40 -20.17 4.82
N ALA A 150 24.40 -19.43 5.93
CA ALA A 150 25.64 -18.96 6.56
C ALA A 150 26.53 -20.14 7.03
N GLY A 151 25.93 -21.14 7.67
CA GLY A 151 26.63 -22.33 8.17
C GLY A 151 27.29 -23.18 7.09
N ALA A 152 26.79 -23.14 5.86
CA ALA A 152 27.37 -23.84 4.72
C ALA A 152 28.46 -23.04 3.99
N CYS A 153 28.43 -21.71 4.07
CA CYS A 153 29.37 -20.83 3.37
C CYS A 153 30.60 -20.48 4.20
N PHE A 154 30.52 -20.54 5.54
CA PHE A 154 31.57 -20.08 6.44
C PHE A 154 32.00 -21.16 7.44
N ARG A 155 33.16 -20.96 8.07
CA ARG A 155 33.71 -21.88 9.08
C ARG A 155 33.37 -21.42 10.50
N ALA A 156 33.29 -22.35 11.44
CA ALA A 156 33.06 -22.02 12.85
C ALA A 156 34.28 -21.33 13.48
N ALA A 157 34.06 -20.32 14.34
CA ALA A 157 35.12 -19.62 15.06
C ALA A 157 35.81 -20.50 16.11
N THR A 158 35.04 -21.37 16.77
CA THR A 158 35.52 -22.34 17.77
C THR A 158 35.10 -23.75 17.37
N PRO A 159 35.86 -24.45 16.50
CA PRO A 159 35.47 -25.74 15.92
C PRO A 159 35.12 -26.82 16.95
N GLU A 160 35.70 -26.76 18.16
CA GLU A 160 35.55 -27.80 19.18
C GLU A 160 34.59 -27.43 20.33
N ALA A 161 33.98 -26.23 20.30
CA ALA A 161 33.16 -25.76 21.40
C ALA A 161 31.92 -24.97 20.94
N GLY A 162 30.77 -25.31 21.52
CA GLY A 162 29.51 -24.56 21.38
C GLY A 162 28.49 -25.19 20.44
N SER A 163 27.21 -24.87 20.68
CA SER A 163 26.06 -25.36 19.90
C SER A 163 26.12 -24.95 18.43
N GLY A 164 26.61 -23.74 18.13
CA GLY A 164 26.80 -23.25 16.76
C GLY A 164 27.81 -24.07 15.95
N SER A 165 28.96 -24.42 16.55
CA SER A 165 29.95 -25.28 15.89
C SER A 165 29.38 -26.69 15.64
N ALA A 166 28.72 -27.26 16.64
CA ALA A 166 28.07 -28.57 16.51
C ALA A 166 26.97 -28.56 15.44
N PHE A 167 26.22 -27.48 15.31
CA PHE A 167 25.23 -27.28 14.24
C PHE A 167 25.90 -27.26 12.86
N MET A 168 26.92 -26.42 12.66
CA MET A 168 27.62 -26.28 11.37
C MET A 168 28.30 -27.60 10.95
N ALA A 169 28.96 -28.28 11.89
CA ALA A 169 29.65 -29.54 11.64
C ALA A 169 28.70 -30.70 11.27
N SER A 170 27.43 -30.62 11.69
CA SER A 170 26.42 -31.65 11.44
C SER A 170 25.39 -31.27 10.39
N LEU A 171 25.58 -30.12 9.72
CA LEU A 171 24.71 -29.65 8.67
C LEU A 171 24.86 -30.53 7.44
N SER A 172 23.73 -31.01 6.91
CA SER A 172 23.73 -31.76 5.66
C SER A 172 24.20 -30.86 4.50
N ARG A 173 25.07 -31.40 3.63
CA ARG A 173 25.56 -30.70 2.43
C ARG A 173 24.45 -30.21 1.48
N TRP A 174 23.29 -30.86 1.52
CA TRP A 174 22.14 -30.51 0.67
C TRP A 174 21.14 -29.59 1.40
N ALA A 175 21.20 -29.49 2.74
CA ALA A 175 20.25 -28.74 3.55
C ALA A 175 20.01 -27.31 3.08
N PRO A 176 21.06 -26.52 2.87
CA PRO A 176 20.89 -25.13 2.45
C PRO A 176 20.24 -25.05 1.08
N ALA A 177 20.70 -25.84 0.10
CA ALA A 177 20.26 -25.75 -1.28
C ALA A 177 18.75 -26.04 -1.44
N LEU A 178 18.23 -27.16 -0.91
CA LEU A 178 16.79 -27.41 -1.06
C LEU A 178 15.96 -26.48 -0.17
N SER A 179 16.50 -25.99 0.95
CA SER A 179 15.81 -25.00 1.79
C SER A 179 15.68 -23.64 1.09
N VAL A 180 16.70 -23.21 0.33
CA VAL A 180 16.63 -22.02 -0.53
C VAL A 180 15.59 -22.21 -1.62
N VAL A 181 15.58 -23.36 -2.31
CA VAL A 181 14.57 -23.66 -3.35
C VAL A 181 13.17 -23.65 -2.75
N TRP A 182 12.96 -24.31 -1.60
CA TRP A 182 11.68 -24.35 -0.93
C TRP A 182 11.21 -22.95 -0.48
N ALA A 183 12.10 -22.15 0.13
CA ALA A 183 11.79 -20.77 0.49
C ALA A 183 11.51 -19.89 -0.74
N GLY A 184 12.19 -20.13 -1.86
CA GLY A 184 11.91 -19.48 -3.14
C GLY A 184 10.52 -19.80 -3.67
N VAL A 185 10.08 -21.06 -3.59
CA VAL A 185 8.70 -21.45 -3.94
C VAL A 185 7.70 -20.76 -3.03
N VAL A 186 7.92 -20.75 -1.71
CA VAL A 186 7.04 -20.03 -0.76
C VAL A 186 6.99 -18.54 -1.08
N ALA A 187 8.13 -17.91 -1.35
CA ALA A 187 8.22 -16.49 -1.70
C ALA A 187 7.46 -16.17 -2.99
N ALA A 188 7.60 -17.00 -4.03
CA ALA A 188 6.90 -16.85 -5.30
C ALA A 188 5.38 -17.05 -5.16
N LEU A 189 4.95 -18.05 -4.39
CA LEU A 189 3.51 -18.32 -4.17
C LEU A 189 2.84 -17.21 -3.36
N LEU A 190 3.56 -16.62 -2.40
CA LEU A 190 3.01 -15.56 -1.56
C LEU A 190 3.04 -14.21 -2.28
N LEU A 191 4.16 -13.84 -2.89
CA LEU A 191 4.46 -12.45 -3.26
C LEU A 191 5.10 -12.33 -4.65
N GLU A 192 5.06 -13.38 -5.48
CA GLU A 192 5.58 -13.39 -6.85
C GLU A 192 7.02 -12.85 -6.93
N LEU A 193 7.27 -11.90 -7.84
CA LEU A 193 8.58 -11.26 -8.01
C LEU A 193 9.03 -10.45 -6.79
N PRO A 194 8.22 -9.58 -6.16
CA PRO A 194 8.58 -8.92 -4.90
C PRO A 194 9.05 -9.88 -3.80
N GLY A 195 8.40 -11.05 -3.67
CA GLY A 195 8.80 -12.08 -2.71
C GLY A 195 10.19 -12.65 -2.99
N LEU A 196 10.47 -12.98 -4.26
CA LEU A 196 11.77 -13.50 -4.69
C LEU A 196 12.89 -12.47 -4.50
N LEU A 197 12.63 -11.20 -4.79
CA LEU A 197 13.57 -10.11 -4.56
C LEU A 197 13.85 -9.91 -3.07
N ALA A 198 12.82 -9.94 -2.22
CA ALA A 198 12.98 -9.84 -0.77
C ALA A 198 13.82 -11.00 -0.20
N LEU A 199 13.59 -12.22 -0.67
CA LEU A 199 14.43 -13.38 -0.32
C LEU A 199 15.88 -13.16 -0.75
N ALA A 200 16.13 -12.73 -1.98
CA ALA A 200 17.48 -12.51 -2.50
C ALA A 200 18.23 -11.41 -1.72
N VAL A 201 17.57 -10.27 -1.44
CA VAL A 201 18.13 -9.17 -0.65
C VAL A 201 18.47 -9.63 0.76
N ALA A 202 17.55 -10.33 1.43
CA ALA A 202 17.79 -10.85 2.78
C ALA A 202 18.97 -11.83 2.82
N LEU A 203 19.04 -12.79 1.89
CA LEU A 203 20.15 -13.74 1.82
C LEU A 203 21.49 -13.06 1.49
N ALA A 204 21.49 -12.07 0.58
CA ALA A 204 22.68 -11.28 0.31
C ALA A 204 23.16 -10.53 1.56
N GLY A 205 22.24 -9.89 2.29
CA GLY A 205 22.53 -9.22 3.57
C GLY A 205 23.13 -10.17 4.60
N VAL A 206 22.57 -11.38 4.76
CA VAL A 206 23.09 -12.43 5.64
C VAL A 206 24.50 -12.85 5.25
N LEU A 207 24.77 -13.08 3.96
CA LEU A 207 26.08 -13.50 3.49
C LEU A 207 27.13 -12.40 3.68
N LEU A 208 26.78 -11.14 3.42
CA LEU A 208 27.65 -9.99 3.64
C LEU A 208 27.97 -9.83 5.13
N TRP A 209 26.96 -9.89 6.00
CA TRP A 209 27.12 -9.81 7.44
C TRP A 209 27.97 -10.96 7.99
N SER A 210 27.66 -12.20 7.58
CA SER A 210 28.38 -13.39 7.99
C SER A 210 29.83 -13.36 7.51
N GLY A 211 30.09 -12.90 6.28
CA GLY A 211 31.44 -12.72 5.77
C GLY A 211 32.23 -11.65 6.54
N PHE A 212 31.57 -10.55 6.91
CA PHE A 212 32.15 -9.51 7.76
C PHE A 212 32.50 -10.07 9.15
N LEU A 213 31.56 -10.70 9.84
CA LEU A 213 31.79 -11.28 11.16
C LEU A 213 32.82 -12.41 11.12
N SER A 214 32.78 -13.28 10.12
CA SER A 214 33.75 -14.38 9.99
C SER A 214 35.18 -13.85 9.88
N ARG A 215 35.41 -12.72 9.21
CA ARG A 215 36.74 -12.07 9.16
C ARG A 215 37.12 -11.43 10.49
N ARG A 216 36.15 -10.90 11.25
CA ARG A 216 36.40 -10.21 12.52
C ARG A 216 36.58 -11.17 13.69
N LEU A 217 35.88 -12.29 13.70
CA LEU A 217 35.85 -13.26 14.80
C LEU A 217 36.74 -14.50 14.54
N GLY A 218 37.28 -14.65 13.33
CA GLY A 218 38.02 -15.86 12.93
C GLY A 218 37.12 -17.04 12.52
N GLY A 219 35.82 -16.78 12.33
CA GLY A 219 34.79 -17.74 11.95
C GLY A 219 33.42 -17.28 12.46
N LEU A 220 32.38 -18.09 12.31
CA LEU A 220 31.05 -17.82 12.87
C LEU A 220 30.86 -18.50 14.23
N THR A 221 30.21 -17.80 15.15
CA THR A 221 29.68 -18.37 16.40
C THR A 221 28.18 -18.70 16.24
N GLY A 222 27.59 -19.36 17.24
CA GLY A 222 26.13 -19.53 17.29
C GLY A 222 25.40 -18.18 17.28
N ASP A 223 25.92 -17.21 18.03
CA ASP A 223 25.38 -15.86 18.15
C ASP A 223 25.42 -15.12 16.80
N ALA A 224 26.48 -15.30 16.01
CA ALA A 224 26.59 -14.76 14.67
C ALA A 224 25.54 -15.36 13.71
N LEU A 225 25.24 -16.65 13.84
CA LEU A 225 24.14 -17.28 13.10
C LEU A 225 22.77 -16.75 13.57
N GLY A 226 22.59 -16.56 14.88
CA GLY A 226 21.40 -15.96 15.49
C GLY A 226 21.15 -14.52 15.01
N ALA A 227 22.19 -13.68 15.02
CA ALA A 227 22.14 -12.32 14.46
C ALA A 227 21.74 -12.33 12.97
N GLY A 228 22.20 -13.34 12.22
CA GLY A 228 21.78 -13.56 10.83
C GLY A 228 20.29 -13.85 10.68
N VAL A 229 19.62 -14.42 11.69
CA VAL A 229 18.15 -14.61 11.69
C VAL A 229 17.46 -13.25 11.76
N GLU A 230 17.88 -12.39 12.69
CA GLU A 230 17.32 -11.05 12.86
C GLU A 230 17.49 -10.18 11.61
N LEU A 231 18.69 -10.19 11.02
CA LEU A 231 18.97 -9.43 9.80
C LEU A 231 18.19 -9.95 8.59
N ALA A 232 17.97 -11.25 8.49
CA ALA A 232 17.16 -11.83 7.43
C ALA A 232 15.69 -11.44 7.55
N GLU A 233 15.12 -11.49 8.76
CA GLU A 233 13.74 -11.06 9.02
C GLU A 233 13.55 -9.58 8.68
N LEU A 234 14.44 -8.70 9.16
CA LEU A 234 14.41 -7.28 8.85
C LEU A 234 14.64 -7.01 7.36
N GLY A 235 15.55 -7.74 6.72
CA GLY A 235 15.84 -7.62 5.28
C GLY A 235 14.61 -7.90 4.42
N VAL A 236 13.81 -8.92 4.77
CA VAL A 236 12.54 -9.18 4.09
C VAL A 236 11.54 -8.05 4.30
N LEU A 237 11.34 -7.61 5.55
CA LEU A 237 10.38 -6.53 5.85
C LEU A 237 10.75 -5.23 5.13
N LEU A 238 12.02 -4.84 5.16
CA LEU A 238 12.53 -3.63 4.50
C LEU A 238 12.42 -3.72 2.98
N ALA A 239 12.78 -4.85 2.38
CA ALA A 239 12.70 -5.02 0.93
C ALA A 239 11.24 -4.94 0.44
N LEU A 240 10.31 -5.53 1.17
CA LEU A 240 8.88 -5.45 0.84
C LEU A 240 8.29 -4.06 1.09
N ALA A 241 8.69 -3.37 2.16
CA ALA A 241 8.27 -2.00 2.41
C ALA A 241 8.76 -1.05 1.32
N ALA A 242 10.02 -1.17 0.90
CA ALA A 242 10.56 -0.40 -0.22
C ALA A 242 9.85 -0.70 -1.54
N ALA A 243 9.59 -1.98 -1.84
CA ALA A 243 8.84 -2.38 -3.03
C ALA A 243 7.42 -1.83 -3.01
N ALA A 244 6.72 -1.90 -1.87
CA ALA A 244 5.37 -1.38 -1.72
C ALA A 244 5.33 0.14 -1.94
N HIS A 245 6.27 0.89 -1.36
CA HIS A 245 6.37 2.33 -1.54
C HIS A 245 6.58 2.71 -3.01
N VAL A 246 7.55 2.07 -3.69
CA VAL A 246 7.81 2.31 -5.12
C VAL A 246 6.60 1.95 -5.98
N MET A 247 5.88 0.86 -5.67
CA MET A 247 4.68 0.46 -6.40
C MET A 247 3.49 1.40 -6.19
N GLN A 248 3.35 1.98 -4.99
CA GLN A 248 2.33 3.00 -4.72
C GLN A 248 2.56 4.25 -5.58
N ASP A 249 3.80 4.71 -5.69
CA ASP A 249 4.13 5.87 -6.53
C ASP A 249 3.87 5.61 -8.02
N LEU A 250 3.94 4.36 -8.47
CA LEU A 250 3.70 3.97 -9.86
C LEU A 250 2.23 3.68 -10.19
N THR A 251 1.36 3.51 -9.19
CA THR A 251 -0.05 3.19 -9.44
C THR A 251 -0.84 4.49 -9.61
N PRO A 252 -1.42 4.76 -10.78
CA PRO A 252 -2.14 6.00 -10.99
C PRO A 252 -3.44 6.04 -10.18
N THR A 253 -3.78 7.21 -9.63
CA THR A 253 -5.14 7.45 -9.13
C THR A 253 -6.07 7.57 -10.32
N VAL A 254 -7.15 6.79 -10.35
CA VAL A 254 -8.15 6.81 -11.44
C VAL A 254 -9.38 7.57 -11.00
N ILE A 255 -9.74 8.63 -11.73
CA ILE A 255 -10.88 9.48 -11.44
C ILE A 255 -11.96 9.27 -12.49
N TYR A 256 -13.11 8.78 -12.04
CA TYR A 256 -14.35 8.70 -12.81
C TYR A 256 -15.10 10.03 -12.64
N LEU A 257 -14.81 10.98 -13.54
CA LEU A 257 -15.41 12.31 -13.54
C LEU A 257 -16.74 12.27 -14.29
N VAL A 258 -17.83 12.57 -13.60
CA VAL A 258 -19.21 12.37 -14.09
C VAL A 258 -19.96 13.70 -14.06
N ARG A 259 -20.71 14.01 -15.11
CA ARG A 259 -21.73 15.07 -15.03
C ARG A 259 -23.00 14.47 -14.44
N HIS A 260 -23.68 15.19 -13.54
CA HIS A 260 -25.00 14.77 -13.03
C HIS A 260 -25.99 14.36 -14.15
N GLY A 261 -27.00 13.57 -13.81
CA GLY A 261 -28.06 13.16 -14.73
C GLY A 261 -28.95 14.33 -15.19
N ALA A 262 -29.80 14.08 -16.19
CA ALA A 262 -30.74 15.08 -16.70
C ALA A 262 -31.68 15.61 -15.61
N VAL A 263 -31.91 16.92 -15.56
CA VAL A 263 -32.78 17.57 -14.57
C VAL A 263 -34.20 17.75 -15.08
N VAL A 264 -35.14 18.01 -14.17
CA VAL A 264 -36.49 18.46 -14.55
C VAL A 264 -36.38 19.78 -15.32
N GLY A 265 -37.08 19.89 -16.45
CA GLY A 265 -37.09 21.09 -17.28
C GLY A 265 -35.87 21.26 -18.20
N ALA A 266 -35.01 20.23 -18.33
CA ALA A 266 -33.80 20.30 -19.16
C ALA A 266 -34.09 20.62 -20.64
N GLU A 267 -35.25 20.23 -21.16
CA GLU A 267 -35.72 20.50 -22.51
C GLU A 267 -35.84 22.00 -22.83
N SER A 268 -36.09 22.83 -21.81
CA SER A 268 -36.17 24.28 -21.95
C SER A 268 -34.81 24.95 -22.13
N ARG A 269 -33.69 24.22 -21.95
CA ARG A 269 -32.31 24.69 -22.07
C ARG A 269 -32.02 25.98 -21.28
N ARG A 270 -32.66 26.12 -20.11
CA ARG A 270 -32.42 27.23 -19.19
C ARG A 270 -31.03 27.12 -18.55
N PHE A 271 -30.42 28.27 -18.28
CA PHE A 271 -29.17 28.38 -17.55
C PHE A 271 -29.43 28.02 -16.08
N ILE A 272 -28.91 26.90 -15.59
CA ILE A 272 -29.24 26.40 -14.25
C ILE A 272 -28.34 27.05 -13.20
N GLY A 273 -27.03 27.10 -13.45
CA GLY A 273 -26.04 27.57 -12.49
C GLY A 273 -26.21 26.94 -11.11
N HIS A 274 -26.40 27.77 -10.09
CA HIS A 274 -26.63 27.38 -8.69
C HIS A 274 -28.08 27.07 -8.33
N LEU A 275 -29.04 27.18 -9.26
CA LEU A 275 -30.41 26.75 -9.00
C LEU A 275 -30.46 25.28 -8.61
N ASP A 276 -31.05 25.00 -7.45
CA ASP A 276 -31.02 23.68 -6.84
C ASP A 276 -32.20 22.81 -7.32
N VAL A 277 -32.13 22.42 -8.59
CA VAL A 277 -33.16 21.62 -9.25
C VAL A 277 -32.92 20.10 -9.06
N PRO A 278 -33.98 19.28 -8.94
CA PRO A 278 -33.86 17.83 -8.84
C PRO A 278 -33.56 17.16 -10.19
N LEU A 279 -33.15 15.89 -10.12
CA LEU A 279 -33.10 15.03 -11.31
C LEU A 279 -34.50 14.80 -11.87
N SER A 280 -34.58 14.62 -13.19
CA SER A 280 -35.75 14.06 -13.86
C SER A 280 -35.76 12.53 -13.75
N PRO A 281 -36.89 11.85 -14.03
CA PRO A 281 -36.92 10.39 -14.14
C PRO A 281 -35.92 9.84 -15.15
N LEU A 282 -35.72 10.55 -16.28
CA LEU A 282 -34.69 10.21 -17.26
C LEU A 282 -33.28 10.32 -16.66
N GLY A 283 -33.02 11.37 -15.87
CA GLY A 283 -31.75 11.57 -15.20
C GLY A 283 -31.42 10.51 -14.16
N GLU A 284 -32.42 10.04 -13.41
CA GLU A 284 -32.24 8.90 -12.50
C GLU A 284 -31.90 7.63 -13.29
N ALA A 285 -32.67 7.30 -14.33
CA ALA A 285 -32.41 6.13 -15.18
C ALA A 285 -31.01 6.15 -15.85
N GLN A 286 -30.56 7.34 -16.26
CA GLN A 286 -29.20 7.56 -16.77
C GLN A 286 -28.13 7.24 -15.73
N CYS A 287 -28.27 7.76 -14.51
CA CYS A 287 -27.33 7.50 -13.41
C CYS A 287 -27.35 6.03 -12.98
N GLU A 288 -28.50 5.36 -12.98
CA GLU A 288 -28.60 3.94 -12.69
C GLU A 288 -27.90 3.07 -13.74
N ALA A 289 -27.99 3.44 -15.02
CA ALA A 289 -27.28 2.75 -16.10
C ALA A 289 -25.75 2.86 -15.90
N LEU A 290 -25.26 4.06 -15.59
CA LEU A 290 -23.85 4.26 -15.28
C LEU A 290 -23.42 3.51 -14.01
N ALA A 291 -24.26 3.51 -12.96
CA ALA A 291 -23.98 2.78 -11.72
C ALA A 291 -23.83 1.27 -11.96
N ARG A 292 -24.66 0.67 -12.84
CA ARG A 292 -24.51 -0.74 -13.23
C ARG A 292 -23.17 -1.02 -13.92
N ARG A 293 -22.70 -0.13 -14.79
CA ARG A 293 -21.39 -0.27 -15.44
C ARG A 293 -20.24 -0.17 -14.44
N LEU A 294 -20.34 0.76 -13.49
CA LEU A 294 -19.30 0.98 -12.50
C LEU A 294 -19.32 -0.04 -11.36
N ALA A 295 -20.35 -0.86 -11.23
CA ALA A 295 -20.50 -1.83 -10.13
C ALA A 295 -19.33 -2.82 -9.99
N THR A 296 -18.62 -3.14 -11.07
CA THR A 296 -17.44 -4.03 -11.04
C THR A 296 -16.13 -3.30 -10.72
N VAL A 297 -16.15 -1.97 -10.67
CA VAL A 297 -15.01 -1.15 -10.30
C VAL A 297 -14.93 -1.06 -8.78
N ALA A 298 -13.78 -1.38 -8.20
CA ALA A 298 -13.52 -1.13 -6.78
C ALA A 298 -13.30 0.37 -6.53
N LEU A 299 -14.39 1.12 -6.37
CA LEU A 299 -14.34 2.53 -5.96
C LEU A 299 -14.00 2.61 -4.46
N ALA A 300 -13.06 3.49 -4.12
CA ALA A 300 -12.70 3.79 -2.73
C ALA A 300 -13.59 4.89 -2.12
N ALA A 301 -14.05 5.83 -2.94
CA ALA A 301 -14.90 6.95 -2.52
C ALA A 301 -15.73 7.52 -3.67
N VAL A 302 -16.84 8.19 -3.31
CA VAL A 302 -17.70 8.94 -4.23
C VAL A 302 -17.90 10.35 -3.69
N TYR A 303 -17.52 11.34 -4.49
CA TYR A 303 -17.66 12.77 -4.19
C TYR A 303 -18.72 13.41 -5.08
N SER A 304 -19.35 14.47 -4.60
CA SER A 304 -20.29 15.25 -5.39
C SER A 304 -20.17 16.75 -5.14
N SER A 305 -20.72 17.56 -6.05
CA SER A 305 -21.23 18.87 -5.64
C SER A 305 -22.35 18.70 -4.62
N ASP A 306 -22.54 19.71 -3.79
CA ASP A 306 -23.63 19.79 -2.80
C ASP A 306 -25.00 20.18 -3.40
N LEU A 307 -25.10 20.48 -4.70
CA LEU A 307 -26.40 20.68 -5.37
C LEU A 307 -27.15 19.34 -5.53
N LEU A 308 -28.46 19.34 -5.30
CA LEU A 308 -29.37 18.18 -5.26
C LEU A 308 -29.17 17.23 -6.44
N ARG A 309 -29.19 17.74 -7.68
CA ARG A 309 -28.97 16.93 -8.88
C ARG A 309 -27.65 16.14 -8.87
N SER A 310 -26.59 16.74 -8.33
CA SER A 310 -25.26 16.12 -8.26
C SER A 310 -25.16 15.14 -7.09
N ARG A 311 -25.66 15.52 -5.91
CA ARG A 311 -25.76 14.62 -4.75
C ARG A 311 -26.55 13.37 -5.06
N ARG A 312 -27.75 13.52 -5.63
CA ARG A 312 -28.62 12.41 -5.99
C ARG A 312 -27.98 11.48 -7.01
N SER A 313 -27.32 12.05 -8.03
CA SER A 313 -26.55 11.27 -9.02
C SER A 313 -25.44 10.46 -8.33
N ALA A 314 -24.68 11.08 -7.44
CA ALA A 314 -23.61 10.41 -6.69
C ALA A 314 -24.14 9.31 -5.76
N GLU A 315 -25.28 9.50 -5.11
CA GLU A 315 -25.91 8.49 -4.25
C GLU A 315 -26.29 7.24 -5.04
N ILE A 316 -26.84 7.42 -6.25
CA ILE A 316 -27.16 6.31 -7.16
C ILE A 316 -25.89 5.56 -7.56
N LEU A 317 -24.79 6.28 -7.85
CA LEU A 317 -23.50 5.68 -8.19
C LEU A 317 -22.85 4.98 -6.99
N ALA A 318 -23.01 5.48 -5.76
CA ALA A 318 -22.39 4.92 -4.56
C ALA A 318 -23.09 3.65 -4.05
N ALA A 319 -24.39 3.51 -4.30
CA ALA A 319 -25.21 2.43 -3.75
C ALA A 319 -24.69 1.01 -4.03
N PRO A 320 -24.27 0.63 -5.27
CA PRO A 320 -23.72 -0.70 -5.54
C PRO A 320 -22.42 -1.02 -4.78
N HIS A 321 -21.69 0.00 -4.32
CA HIS A 321 -20.43 -0.13 -3.59
C HIS A 321 -20.61 -0.09 -2.07
N GLY A 322 -21.81 0.20 -1.57
CA GLY A 322 -22.06 0.40 -0.13
C GLY A 322 -21.34 1.63 0.45
N LEU A 323 -20.98 2.60 -0.40
CA LEU A 323 -20.26 3.81 -0.02
C LEU A 323 -21.21 4.94 0.36
N ARG A 324 -20.73 5.86 1.20
CA ARG A 324 -21.38 7.15 1.45
C ARG A 324 -20.81 8.21 0.51
N THR A 325 -21.64 9.16 0.12
CA THR A 325 -21.24 10.29 -0.71
C THR A 325 -20.74 11.45 0.14
N GLU A 326 -19.67 12.11 -0.32
CA GLU A 326 -19.15 13.33 0.30
C GLU A 326 -19.43 14.54 -0.61
N ALA A 327 -20.19 15.50 -0.10
CA ALA A 327 -20.58 16.69 -0.86
C ALA A 327 -19.62 17.86 -0.62
N LEU A 328 -19.08 18.43 -1.68
CA LEU A 328 -18.10 19.51 -1.66
C LEU A 328 -18.61 20.74 -2.42
N PRO A 329 -18.79 21.90 -1.75
CA PRO A 329 -19.20 23.14 -2.42
C PRO A 329 -18.23 23.60 -3.53
N GLY A 330 -16.93 23.24 -3.42
CA GLY A 330 -15.94 23.55 -4.45
C GLY A 330 -16.24 22.94 -5.83
N LEU A 331 -17.08 21.90 -5.87
CA LEU A 331 -17.49 21.20 -7.10
C LEU A 331 -18.78 21.74 -7.73
N ARG A 332 -19.39 22.83 -7.21
CA ARG A 332 -20.60 23.44 -7.81
C ARG A 332 -20.39 23.89 -9.26
N GLU A 333 -21.47 23.97 -10.02
CA GLU A 333 -21.50 24.61 -11.36
C GLU A 333 -21.11 26.09 -11.25
N PHE A 334 -20.92 26.79 -12.37
CA PHE A 334 -20.87 28.25 -12.37
C PHE A 334 -22.05 28.87 -11.60
N ALA A 335 -21.78 29.86 -10.76
CA ALA A 335 -22.80 30.85 -10.44
C ALA A 335 -23.03 31.72 -11.68
N MET A 336 -24.22 31.61 -12.29
CA MET A 336 -24.56 32.41 -13.49
C MET A 336 -25.33 33.69 -13.12
N GLY A 337 -25.49 33.95 -11.82
CA GLY A 337 -26.09 35.15 -11.27
C GLY A 337 -27.48 35.40 -11.85
N ARG A 338 -27.73 36.62 -12.32
CA ARG A 338 -29.06 37.01 -12.85
C ARG A 338 -29.49 36.29 -14.14
N TRP A 339 -28.61 35.52 -14.77
CA TRP A 339 -28.95 34.68 -15.93
C TRP A 339 -29.55 33.34 -15.54
N GLU A 340 -29.45 32.95 -14.26
CA GLU A 340 -30.03 31.71 -13.78
C GLU A 340 -31.55 31.67 -13.98
N GLY A 341 -32.02 30.53 -14.48
CA GLY A 341 -33.42 30.30 -14.81
C GLY A 341 -33.83 30.85 -16.16
N LEU A 342 -32.99 31.58 -16.89
CA LEU A 342 -33.34 32.15 -18.19
C LEU A 342 -32.91 31.26 -19.38
N THR A 343 -33.62 31.37 -20.50
CA THR A 343 -33.17 30.79 -21.78
C THR A 343 -32.17 31.73 -22.46
N ALA A 344 -31.39 31.21 -23.42
CA ALA A 344 -30.49 32.06 -24.22
C ALA A 344 -31.22 33.20 -24.96
N GLU A 345 -32.47 32.98 -25.39
CA GLU A 345 -33.30 34.00 -26.04
C GLU A 345 -33.74 35.09 -25.06
N GLU A 346 -34.17 34.70 -23.86
CA GLU A 346 -34.53 35.64 -22.79
C GLU A 346 -33.32 36.48 -22.34
N ILE A 347 -32.13 35.86 -22.25
CA ILE A 347 -30.88 36.56 -21.93
C ILE A 347 -30.52 37.55 -23.03
N ARG A 348 -30.54 37.13 -24.31
CA ARG A 348 -30.25 38.03 -25.44
C ARG A 348 -31.20 39.22 -25.50
N ALA A 349 -32.47 39.03 -25.14
CA ALA A 349 -33.45 40.12 -25.11
C ALA A 349 -33.24 41.08 -23.92
N ARG A 350 -32.80 40.57 -22.75
CA ARG A 350 -32.63 41.36 -21.52
C ARG A 350 -31.28 42.03 -21.39
N ASP A 351 -30.22 41.38 -21.90
CA ASP A 351 -28.82 41.78 -21.72
C ASP A 351 -28.01 41.52 -23.01
N PRO A 352 -28.35 42.19 -24.13
CA PRO A 352 -27.79 41.88 -25.45
C PRO A 352 -26.27 42.07 -25.51
N VAL A 353 -25.74 43.11 -24.87
CA VAL A 353 -24.30 43.43 -24.86
C VAL A 353 -23.52 42.33 -24.14
N ALA A 354 -23.93 41.97 -22.92
CA ALA A 354 -23.25 40.91 -22.18
C ALA A 354 -23.42 39.53 -22.85
N PHE A 355 -24.55 39.28 -23.52
CA PHE A 355 -24.74 38.06 -24.31
C PHE A 355 -23.75 37.97 -25.49
N GLU A 356 -23.50 39.08 -26.19
CA GLU A 356 -22.50 39.13 -27.27
C GLU A 356 -21.08 38.92 -26.73
N GLU A 357 -20.71 39.54 -25.61
CA GLU A 357 -19.42 39.34 -24.95
C GLU A 357 -19.22 37.89 -24.52
N TRP A 358 -20.24 37.26 -23.94
CA TRP A 358 -20.21 35.84 -23.56
C TRP A 358 -19.99 34.91 -24.76
N MET A 359 -20.66 35.19 -25.88
CA MET A 359 -20.50 34.43 -27.12
C MET A 359 -19.11 34.64 -27.75
N ALA A 360 -18.51 35.82 -27.57
CA ALA A 360 -17.20 36.15 -28.12
C ALA A 360 -16.05 35.48 -27.35
N ASP A 361 -16.10 35.48 -26.02
CA ASP A 361 -15.07 34.85 -25.18
C ASP A 361 -15.62 34.36 -23.84
N ILE A 362 -16.22 33.17 -23.85
CA ILE A 362 -16.66 32.47 -22.64
C ILE A 362 -15.52 32.27 -21.62
N GLY A 363 -14.27 32.25 -22.08
CA GLY A 363 -13.10 32.03 -21.25
C GLY A 363 -12.83 33.16 -20.25
N ARG A 364 -13.20 34.39 -20.66
CA ARG A 364 -12.96 35.64 -19.92
C ARG A 364 -14.23 36.32 -19.44
N PHE A 365 -15.39 35.72 -19.71
CA PHE A 365 -16.67 36.31 -19.38
C PHE A 365 -16.95 36.24 -17.88
N GLN A 366 -17.25 37.39 -17.29
CA GLN A 366 -17.73 37.51 -15.91
C GLN A 366 -19.26 37.43 -15.93
N PHE A 367 -19.83 36.34 -15.43
CA PHE A 367 -21.29 36.26 -15.31
C PHE A 367 -21.79 37.40 -14.41
N PRO A 368 -22.86 38.11 -14.78
CA PRO A 368 -23.30 39.24 -13.98
C PRO A 368 -23.89 38.78 -12.64
N GLU A 369 -23.35 39.31 -11.54
CA GLU A 369 -23.64 38.84 -10.16
C GLU A 369 -23.28 37.36 -9.94
N GLY A 370 -22.44 36.80 -10.82
CA GLY A 370 -22.00 35.42 -10.81
C GLY A 370 -20.48 35.28 -10.74
N GLU A 371 -19.99 34.15 -11.23
CA GLU A 371 -18.56 33.83 -11.25
C GLU A 371 -17.93 34.09 -12.61
N HIS A 372 -16.63 34.38 -12.60
CA HIS A 372 -15.77 34.26 -13.75
C HIS A 372 -15.24 32.82 -13.88
N LEU A 373 -14.94 32.36 -15.10
CA LEU A 373 -14.47 31.00 -15.34
C LEU A 373 -13.18 30.64 -14.57
N GLU A 374 -12.24 31.58 -14.43
CA GLU A 374 -11.03 31.32 -13.64
C GLU A 374 -11.33 31.08 -12.15
N GLN A 375 -12.34 31.74 -11.59
CA GLN A 375 -12.74 31.52 -10.19
C GLN A 375 -13.25 30.09 -10.00
N VAL A 376 -14.09 29.63 -10.93
CA VAL A 376 -14.57 28.24 -10.97
C VAL A 376 -13.41 27.26 -11.13
N ALA A 377 -12.50 27.51 -12.08
CA ALA A 377 -11.34 26.66 -12.32
C ALA A 377 -10.44 26.53 -11.08
N VAL A 378 -10.19 27.63 -10.35
CA VAL A 378 -9.38 27.62 -9.13
C VAL A 378 -10.06 26.83 -8.01
N ARG A 379 -11.34 27.10 -7.71
CA ARG A 379 -12.03 26.40 -6.59
C ARG A 379 -12.28 24.92 -6.91
N ALA A 380 -12.63 24.61 -8.15
CA ALA A 380 -12.89 23.24 -8.59
C ALA A 380 -11.60 22.43 -8.58
N TRP A 381 -10.49 23.00 -9.06
CA TRP A 381 -9.19 22.34 -9.02
C TRP A 381 -8.74 22.06 -7.59
N ARG A 382 -8.86 23.03 -6.68
CA ARG A 382 -8.47 22.84 -5.28
C ARG A 382 -9.25 21.69 -4.62
N ALA A 383 -10.55 21.60 -4.86
CA ALA A 383 -11.36 20.49 -4.36
C ALA A 383 -10.95 19.16 -5.01
N PHE A 384 -10.78 19.15 -6.33
CA PHE A 384 -10.40 17.97 -7.10
C PHE A 384 -9.01 17.42 -6.73
N GLU A 385 -8.02 18.29 -6.57
CA GLU A 385 -6.65 17.94 -6.16
C GLU A 385 -6.63 17.38 -4.73
N GLY A 386 -7.45 17.94 -3.82
CA GLY A 386 -7.63 17.40 -2.47
C GLY A 386 -8.18 15.96 -2.48
N ILE A 387 -9.16 15.67 -3.36
CA ILE A 387 -9.67 14.31 -3.55
C ILE A 387 -8.55 13.39 -4.06
N VAL A 388 -7.80 13.82 -5.07
CA VAL A 388 -6.75 12.98 -5.69
C VAL A 388 -5.64 12.65 -4.69
N ALA A 389 -5.21 13.62 -3.89
CA ALA A 389 -4.20 13.44 -2.86
C ALA A 389 -4.67 12.50 -1.73
N ALA A 390 -5.94 12.58 -1.34
CA ALA A 390 -6.51 11.70 -0.31
C ALA A 390 -6.65 10.23 -0.77
N HIS A 391 -6.58 9.97 -2.07
CA HIS A 391 -6.87 8.67 -2.68
C HIS A 391 -5.76 8.22 -3.64
N ALA A 392 -4.49 8.44 -3.27
CA ALA A 392 -3.32 8.02 -4.05
C ALA A 392 -3.38 6.52 -4.42
N GLY A 393 -3.25 6.21 -5.72
CA GLY A 393 -3.29 4.84 -6.26
C GLY A 393 -4.66 4.16 -6.23
N ALA A 394 -5.72 4.86 -5.79
CA ALA A 394 -7.07 4.33 -5.70
C ALA A 394 -7.96 4.78 -6.88
N ARG A 395 -9.21 4.34 -6.88
CA ARG A 395 -10.23 4.70 -7.86
C ARG A 395 -11.36 5.45 -7.19
N VAL A 396 -11.71 6.63 -7.69
CA VAL A 396 -12.74 7.49 -7.09
C VAL A 396 -13.71 8.02 -8.14
N ALA A 397 -14.96 8.20 -7.75
CA ALA A 397 -15.95 8.87 -8.59
C ALA A 397 -16.18 10.30 -8.10
N VAL A 398 -16.23 11.25 -9.03
CA VAL A 398 -16.50 12.67 -8.76
C VAL A 398 -17.67 13.10 -9.64
N VAL A 399 -18.81 13.37 -9.02
CA VAL A 399 -20.00 13.84 -9.74
C VAL A 399 -20.10 15.36 -9.61
N SER A 400 -20.09 16.05 -10.73
CA SER A 400 -20.18 17.51 -10.76
C SER A 400 -21.00 17.94 -11.99
N HIS A 401 -20.63 19.04 -12.63
CA HIS A 401 -21.45 19.75 -13.61
C HIS A 401 -20.69 20.00 -14.91
N GLY A 402 -21.41 20.42 -15.94
CA GLY A 402 -20.85 20.54 -17.28
C GLY A 402 -19.75 21.58 -17.36
N GLY A 403 -19.88 22.72 -16.70
CA GLY A 403 -18.84 23.74 -16.66
C GLY A 403 -17.65 23.33 -15.82
N THR A 404 -17.92 22.93 -14.58
CA THR A 404 -16.91 22.51 -13.60
C THR A 404 -16.05 21.35 -14.09
N ASN A 405 -16.65 20.32 -14.69
CA ASN A 405 -15.91 19.18 -15.25
C ASN A 405 -14.97 19.63 -16.38
N ARG A 406 -15.43 20.54 -17.26
CA ARG A 406 -14.57 21.06 -18.33
C ARG A 406 -13.43 21.90 -17.77
N ALA A 407 -13.66 22.70 -16.72
CA ALA A 407 -12.59 23.46 -16.07
C ALA A 407 -11.52 22.54 -15.46
N ILE A 408 -11.94 21.44 -14.81
CA ILE A 408 -11.02 20.40 -14.31
C ILE A 408 -10.24 19.76 -15.46
N LEU A 409 -10.93 19.33 -16.52
CA LEU A 409 -10.29 18.70 -17.68
C LEU A 409 -9.32 19.65 -18.39
N CYS A 410 -9.69 20.92 -18.55
CA CYS A 410 -8.81 21.93 -19.14
C CYS A 410 -7.51 22.06 -18.36
N ARG A 411 -7.61 22.16 -17.03
CA ARG A 411 -6.43 22.29 -16.17
C ARG A 411 -5.57 21.02 -16.15
N ALA A 412 -6.18 19.84 -16.05
CA ALA A 412 -5.47 18.56 -16.10
C ALA A 412 -4.70 18.39 -17.41
N LEU A 413 -5.29 18.80 -18.55
CA LEU A 413 -4.75 18.55 -19.89
C LEU A 413 -3.97 19.74 -20.48
N GLY A 414 -3.80 20.82 -19.72
CA GLY A 414 -3.15 22.05 -20.22
C GLY A 414 -3.90 22.73 -21.38
N ILE A 415 -5.21 22.53 -21.48
CA ILE A 415 -6.06 23.18 -22.50
C ILE A 415 -6.44 24.58 -21.99
N PRO A 416 -6.21 25.65 -22.78
CA PRO A 416 -6.63 27.00 -22.39
C PRO A 416 -8.14 27.08 -22.11
N LEU A 417 -8.52 27.79 -21.04
CA LEU A 417 -9.92 27.91 -20.61
C LEU A 417 -10.85 28.53 -21.67
N GLY A 418 -10.35 29.36 -22.58
CA GLY A 418 -11.14 29.84 -23.74
C GLY A 418 -11.60 28.73 -24.69
N ARG A 419 -11.03 27.51 -24.61
CA ARG A 419 -11.44 26.33 -25.38
C ARG A 419 -12.30 25.36 -24.59
N ILE A 420 -12.85 25.78 -23.45
CA ILE A 420 -13.62 24.91 -22.54
C ILE A 420 -14.76 24.15 -23.24
N LEU A 421 -15.42 24.78 -24.22
CA LEU A 421 -16.52 24.19 -24.98
C LEU A 421 -16.09 23.10 -25.97
N ALA A 422 -14.79 22.92 -26.22
CA ALA A 422 -14.28 21.83 -27.06
C ALA A 422 -14.42 20.45 -26.40
N LEU A 423 -14.73 20.42 -25.10
CA LEU A 423 -14.89 19.19 -24.32
C LEU A 423 -16.39 18.90 -24.13
N GLY A 424 -16.85 17.75 -24.60
CA GLY A 424 -18.22 17.27 -24.37
C GLY A 424 -18.50 17.01 -22.89
N GLN A 425 -19.72 17.28 -22.44
CA GLN A 425 -20.23 16.97 -21.09
C GLN A 425 -21.75 16.77 -21.15
N ASP A 426 -22.19 15.62 -21.64
CA ASP A 426 -23.59 15.20 -21.68
C ASP A 426 -24.05 14.72 -20.30
N TYR A 427 -25.37 14.63 -20.09
CA TYR A 427 -25.93 14.20 -18.81
C TYR A 427 -25.55 12.75 -18.50
N ALA A 428 -25.15 12.50 -17.24
CA ALA A 428 -24.61 11.21 -16.79
C ALA A 428 -23.44 10.69 -17.63
N ALA A 429 -22.76 11.55 -18.39
CA ALA A 429 -21.61 11.15 -19.16
C ALA A 429 -20.39 10.93 -18.25
N LEU A 430 -19.62 9.91 -18.57
CA LEU A 430 -18.40 9.53 -17.89
C LEU A 430 -17.16 10.00 -18.66
N SER A 431 -16.27 10.68 -17.95
CA SER A 431 -14.88 10.88 -18.34
C SER A 431 -13.97 10.14 -17.34
N VAL A 432 -12.84 9.63 -17.82
CA VAL A 432 -11.87 8.91 -16.97
C VAL A 432 -10.51 9.59 -17.10
N LEU A 433 -10.00 10.08 -15.97
CA LEU A 433 -8.66 10.63 -15.82
C LEU A 433 -7.79 9.69 -14.99
N GLU A 434 -6.50 9.64 -15.31
CA GLU A 434 -5.47 9.02 -14.49
C GLU A 434 -4.48 10.10 -14.06
N ALA A 435 -4.21 10.17 -12.75
CA ALA A 435 -3.14 10.97 -12.18
C ALA A 435 -1.95 10.07 -11.90
N ALA A 436 -0.82 10.35 -12.55
CA ALA A 436 0.45 9.65 -12.38
C ALA A 436 1.58 10.67 -12.13
N PRO A 437 2.77 10.24 -11.68
CA PRO A 437 3.91 11.15 -11.45
C PRO A 437 4.28 11.98 -12.68
N GLU A 438 4.12 11.43 -13.88
CA GLU A 438 4.38 12.11 -15.16
C GLU A 438 3.29 13.15 -15.56
N GLY A 439 2.17 13.20 -14.84
CA GLY A 439 1.06 14.12 -15.08
C GLY A 439 -0.28 13.43 -15.28
N TRP A 440 -1.17 14.08 -16.03
CA TRP A 440 -2.55 13.63 -16.23
C TRP A 440 -2.73 12.93 -17.58
N ARG A 441 -3.48 11.84 -17.57
CA ARG A 441 -3.89 11.12 -18.78
C ARG A 441 -5.42 11.02 -18.88
N LEU A 442 -5.98 11.49 -19.99
CA LEU A 442 -7.38 11.28 -20.34
C LEU A 442 -7.54 9.92 -21.02
N ARG A 443 -8.30 9.02 -20.40
CA ARG A 443 -8.59 7.67 -20.93
C ARG A 443 -9.91 7.60 -21.68
N LEU A 444 -10.89 8.37 -21.22
CA LEU A 444 -12.24 8.40 -21.78
C LEU A 444 -12.80 9.80 -21.60
N LEU A 445 -13.52 10.29 -22.61
CA LEU A 445 -14.19 11.59 -22.56
C LEU A 445 -15.65 11.42 -22.92
N ASN A 446 -16.52 11.95 -22.07
CA ASN A 446 -17.93 12.19 -22.37
C ASN A 446 -18.70 10.97 -22.89
N HIS A 447 -18.47 9.80 -22.30
CA HIS A 447 -19.14 8.58 -22.72
C HIS A 447 -20.49 8.42 -22.01
N CYS A 448 -21.56 8.30 -22.78
CA CYS A 448 -22.89 7.98 -22.27
C CYS A 448 -23.22 6.51 -22.49
N GLU A 449 -23.92 5.89 -21.55
CA GLU A 449 -24.52 4.59 -21.80
C GLU A 449 -25.59 4.71 -22.89
N PRO A 450 -25.65 3.79 -23.86
CA PRO A 450 -26.80 3.70 -24.75
C PRO A 450 -28.02 3.37 -23.87
N LEU A 451 -28.87 4.38 -23.65
CA LEU A 451 -30.15 4.20 -22.98
C LEU A 451 -31.00 3.27 -23.85
N LEU A 452 -31.09 1.99 -23.46
CA LEU A 452 -31.95 0.95 -24.03
C LEU A 452 -32.30 1.20 -25.51
N ALA A 453 -31.43 0.77 -26.43
CA ALA A 453 -31.94 0.45 -27.76
C ALA A 453 -33.06 -0.60 -27.56
N PRO A 454 -34.27 -0.45 -28.13
CA PRO A 454 -35.11 -1.61 -28.29
C PRO A 454 -34.27 -2.63 -29.07
N SER A 455 -34.14 -3.85 -28.53
CA SER A 455 -33.42 -4.92 -29.22
C SER A 455 -33.90 -5.02 -30.67
N PRO A 456 -32.99 -5.13 -31.67
CA PRO A 456 -33.40 -5.62 -32.97
C PRO A 456 -33.91 -7.06 -32.89
#